data_AF-A0A966YF64-F1
#
_entry.id   AF-A0A966YF64-F1
#
_cell.length_a   1.000
_cell.length_b   1.000
_cell.length_c   1.000
_cell.angle_alpha   90.00
_cell.angle_beta   90.00
_cell.angle_gamma   90.00
#
_symmetry.space_group_name_H-M   'P 1'
#
loop_
_entity.id
_entity.type
_entity.pdbx_description
1 polymer ?
#
loop_
_entity_poly.entity_id
_entity_poly.type
_entity_poly.pdbx_seq_one_letter_code
_entity_poly.pdbx_strand_id
1 'polypeptide(L)'
;MRHKSDEPSHDQRLRLATNRQDTQPAEVEARYVCDSCGEEIVVPIDVTEGRHQDYVEDCPVCCNPMVLHVDIADDGEPLIRSEHE
;
A
#
# COMPACT_ATOMS: atom_id res chain seq x y z
N MET A 1 60.57 -4.47 -15.48
CA MET A 1 60.08 -4.83 -14.13
C MET A 1 60.30 -3.64 -13.19
N ARG A 2 59.30 -2.79 -12.97
CA ARG A 2 58.95 -2.20 -11.65
C ARG A 2 57.50 -1.75 -11.72
N HIS A 3 56.69 -2.41 -10.90
CA HIS A 3 55.35 -1.99 -10.54
C HIS A 3 55.40 -0.64 -9.83
N LYS A 4 54.43 0.22 -10.11
CA LYS A 4 53.83 1.06 -9.07
C LYS A 4 52.42 1.45 -9.51
N SER A 5 51.51 0.51 -9.28
CA SER A 5 50.12 0.79 -8.95
C SER A 5 50.11 1.78 -7.78
N ASP A 6 49.33 2.85 -7.87
CA ASP A 6 48.66 3.58 -6.77
C ASP A 6 48.32 5.01 -7.24
N GLU A 7 47.14 5.17 -7.82
CA GLU A 7 46.45 6.48 -7.91
C GLU A 7 45.12 6.34 -7.15
N PRO A 8 45.02 6.81 -5.90
CA PRO A 8 43.77 6.86 -5.16
C PRO A 8 43.28 8.30 -5.11
N SER A 9 42.29 8.66 -5.94
CA SER A 9 41.44 9.83 -5.67
C SER A 9 40.29 9.89 -6.68
N HIS A 10 39.21 9.17 -6.41
CA HIS A 10 37.90 9.53 -6.95
C HIS A 10 37.01 9.96 -5.79
N ASP A 11 37.24 11.20 -5.36
CA ASP A 11 36.24 12.00 -4.66
C ASP A 11 35.08 12.21 -5.64
N GLN A 12 34.00 11.45 -5.45
CA GLN A 12 32.70 11.95 -5.87
C GLN A 12 31.63 11.58 -4.85
N ARG A 13 31.44 12.56 -3.96
CA ARG A 13 30.20 12.80 -3.23
C ARG A 13 28.99 12.60 -4.13
N LEU A 14 28.10 11.71 -3.70
CA LEU A 14 26.65 11.93 -3.60
C LEU A 14 26.06 10.82 -2.72
N ARG A 15 26.30 10.91 -1.41
CA ARG A 15 25.39 10.28 -0.45
C ARG A 15 24.14 11.14 -0.47
N LEU A 16 23.21 10.82 -1.37
CA LEU A 16 21.81 11.22 -1.19
C LEU A 16 21.35 10.49 0.07
N ALA A 17 21.52 11.15 1.20
CA ALA A 17 20.76 10.83 2.40
C ALA A 17 19.31 11.20 2.09
N THR A 18 18.63 10.37 1.29
CA THR A 18 17.18 10.34 1.34
C THR A 18 16.85 9.84 2.73
N ASN A 19 16.36 10.76 3.55
CA ASN A 19 15.78 10.46 4.84
C ASN A 19 14.65 9.43 4.60
N ARG A 20 14.98 8.15 4.68
CA ARG A 20 14.12 6.99 4.33
C ARG A 20 12.98 6.79 5.33
N GLN A 21 12.74 7.75 6.23
CA GLN A 21 12.03 7.50 7.48
C GLN A 21 10.66 8.20 7.62
N ASP A 22 10.23 8.98 6.61
CA ASP A 22 8.90 9.63 6.62
C ASP A 22 7.99 9.17 5.45
N THR A 23 8.16 7.95 4.95
CA THR A 23 7.22 7.39 3.96
C THR A 23 6.14 6.64 4.70
N GLN A 24 4.99 7.29 4.94
CA GLN A 24 3.77 6.55 5.29
C GLN A 24 3.52 5.50 4.20
N PRO A 25 3.13 4.26 4.56
CA PRO A 25 2.84 3.24 3.57
C PRO A 25 1.70 3.73 2.67
N ALA A 26 1.85 3.51 1.35
CA ALA A 26 0.83 3.89 0.38
C ALA A 26 -0.44 3.02 0.51
N GLU A 27 -0.34 1.89 1.19
CA GLU A 27 -1.44 0.95 1.38
C GLU A 27 -1.55 0.51 2.85
N VAL A 28 -2.78 0.31 3.33
CA VAL A 28 -3.10 -0.26 4.65
C VAL A 28 -4.03 -1.46 4.50
N GLU A 29 -3.97 -2.44 5.41
CA GLU A 29 -4.85 -3.62 5.34
C GLU A 29 -6.20 -3.33 6.01
N ALA A 30 -7.30 -3.72 5.35
CA ALA A 30 -8.65 -3.70 5.89
C ALA A 30 -9.32 -5.08 5.74
N ARG A 31 -10.46 -5.29 6.41
CA ARG A 31 -11.23 -6.53 6.31
C ARG A 31 -12.72 -6.31 6.18
N TYR A 32 -13.37 -7.07 5.32
CA TYR A 32 -14.83 -7.10 5.19
C TYR A 32 -15.33 -8.53 5.11
N VAL A 33 -16.63 -8.75 5.35
CA VAL A 33 -17.28 -10.05 5.17
C VAL A 33 -18.08 -10.00 3.89
N CYS A 34 -17.83 -10.92 2.95
CA CYS A 34 -18.57 -10.96 1.69
C CYS A 34 -20.03 -11.36 1.92
N ASP A 35 -20.97 -10.52 1.48
CA ASP A 35 -22.41 -10.78 1.64
C ASP A 35 -22.93 -11.97 0.81
N SER A 36 -22.20 -12.39 -0.24
CA SER A 36 -22.59 -13.54 -1.07
C SER A 36 -22.19 -14.88 -0.45
N CYS A 37 -20.94 -15.01 0.01
CA CYS A 37 -20.38 -16.30 0.46
C CYS A 37 -20.09 -16.37 1.96
N GLY A 38 -20.08 -15.24 2.66
CA GLY A 38 -19.83 -15.15 4.10
C GLY A 38 -18.36 -15.23 4.52
N GLU A 39 -17.41 -15.20 3.59
CA GLU A 39 -15.97 -15.25 3.91
C GLU A 39 -15.46 -13.88 4.39
N GLU A 40 -14.56 -13.88 5.39
CA GLU A 40 -13.78 -12.70 5.77
C GLU A 40 -12.63 -12.48 4.77
N ILE A 41 -12.66 -11.36 4.06
CA ILE A 41 -11.67 -10.98 3.06
C ILE A 41 -10.74 -9.91 3.65
N VAL A 42 -9.43 -10.10 3.48
CA VAL A 42 -8.41 -9.08 3.76
C VAL A 42 -8.06 -8.38 2.45
N VAL A 43 -8.12 -7.05 2.42
CA VAL A 43 -7.91 -6.24 1.22
C VAL A 43 -6.94 -5.09 1.51
N PRO A 44 -5.98 -4.80 0.62
CA PRO A 44 -5.15 -3.59 0.71
C PRO A 44 -5.96 -2.36 0.26
N ILE A 45 -5.89 -1.29 1.04
CA ILE A 45 -6.51 0.01 0.76
C ILE A 45 -5.42 1.01 0.40
N ASP A 46 -5.45 1.54 -0.83
CA ASP A 46 -4.57 2.64 -1.24
C ASP A 46 -5.01 3.94 -0.56
N VAL A 47 -4.21 4.46 0.36
CA VAL A 47 -4.55 5.69 1.10
C VAL A 47 -4.30 6.96 0.29
N THR A 48 -3.69 6.86 -0.89
CA THR A 48 -3.36 7.99 -1.77
C THR A 48 -4.56 8.47 -2.60
N GLU A 49 -5.59 7.64 -2.76
CA GLU A 49 -6.85 7.97 -3.47
C GLU A 49 -7.80 8.86 -2.65
N GLY A 50 -7.39 9.27 -1.45
CA GLY A 50 -8.14 10.17 -0.58
C GLY A 50 -8.90 9.46 0.53
N ARG A 51 -9.57 10.24 1.37
CA ARG A 51 -10.17 9.74 2.63
C ARG A 51 -11.46 8.95 2.46
N HIS A 52 -12.17 9.16 1.35
CA HIS A 52 -13.43 8.48 1.06
C HIS A 52 -13.27 7.84 -0.32
N GLN A 53 -13.46 6.54 -0.40
CA GLN A 53 -13.26 5.78 -1.62
C GLN A 53 -14.40 4.80 -1.78
N ASP A 54 -14.97 4.76 -2.98
CA ASP A 54 -15.99 3.80 -3.37
C ASP A 54 -15.50 3.09 -4.62
N TYR A 55 -15.34 1.77 -4.53
CA TYR A 55 -14.89 0.96 -5.66
C TYR A 55 -15.51 -0.43 -5.63
N VAL A 56 -15.51 -1.09 -6.79
CA VAL A 56 -16.00 -2.46 -6.93
C VAL A 56 -14.82 -3.41 -7.06
N GLU A 57 -14.83 -4.47 -6.25
CA GLU A 57 -13.86 -5.55 -6.31
C GLU A 57 -14.58 -6.90 -6.26
N ASP A 58 -14.13 -7.86 -7.06
CA ASP A 58 -14.68 -9.22 -7.03
C ASP A 58 -14.20 -9.96 -5.78
N CYS A 59 -15.12 -10.63 -5.06
CA CYS A 59 -14.75 -11.48 -3.95
C CYS A 59 -13.79 -12.59 -4.42
N PRO A 60 -12.57 -12.73 -3.86
CA PRO A 60 -11.57 -13.70 -4.35
C PRO A 60 -11.97 -15.16 -4.10
N VAL A 61 -13.03 -15.39 -3.33
CA VAL A 61 -13.56 -16.73 -3.02
C VAL A 61 -14.72 -17.12 -3.91
N CYS A 62 -15.66 -16.22 -4.18
CA CYS A 62 -16.90 -16.54 -4.90
C CYS A 62 -17.10 -15.77 -6.21
N CYS A 63 -16.20 -14.86 -6.55
CA CYS A 63 -16.20 -14.05 -7.77
C CYS A 63 -17.47 -13.20 -7.97
N ASN A 64 -18.21 -12.89 -6.90
CA ASN A 64 -19.30 -11.92 -6.97
C ASN A 64 -18.75 -10.51 -6.73
N PRO A 65 -19.22 -9.50 -7.48
CA PRO A 65 -18.80 -8.12 -7.30
C PRO A 65 -19.29 -7.58 -5.96
N MET A 66 -18.39 -6.91 -5.25
CA MET A 66 -18.66 -6.22 -3.99
C MET A 66 -18.35 -4.74 -4.15
N VAL A 67 -19.31 -3.88 -3.83
CA VAL A 67 -19.08 -2.45 -3.63
C VAL A 67 -18.42 -2.27 -2.27
N LEU A 68 -17.23 -1.67 -2.24
CA LEU A 68 -16.47 -1.38 -1.03
C LEU A 68 -16.49 0.13 -0.78
N HIS A 69 -17.05 0.50 0.37
CA HIS A 69 -17.08 1.87 0.89
C HIS A 69 -15.99 2.01 1.95
N VAL A 70 -15.00 2.85 1.70
CA VAL A 70 -13.83 3.02 2.57
C VAL A 70 -13.74 4.45 3.08
N ASP A 71 -13.70 4.58 4.40
CA ASP A 71 -13.49 5.84 5.13
C ASP A 71 -12.17 5.76 5.91
N ILE A 72 -11.20 6.63 5.61
CA ILE A 72 -9.90 6.69 6.30
C ILE A 72 -9.95 7.72 7.43
N ALA A 73 -9.84 7.24 8.67
CA ALA A 73 -9.82 8.06 9.87
C ALA A 73 -8.53 8.90 9.99
N ASP A 74 -8.49 9.82 10.96
CA ASP A 74 -7.34 10.71 11.17
C ASP A 74 -6.09 10.00 11.70
N ASP A 75 -6.25 8.83 12.32
CA ASP A 75 -5.17 7.94 12.73
C ASP A 75 -4.66 7.05 11.59
N GLY A 76 -5.30 7.10 10.42
CA GLY A 76 -4.96 6.29 9.25
C GLY A 76 -5.62 4.91 9.24
N GLU A 77 -6.48 4.59 10.23
CA GLU A 77 -7.21 3.32 10.25
C GLU A 77 -8.35 3.35 9.23
N PRO A 78 -8.45 2.35 8.33
CA PRO A 78 -9.53 2.25 7.36
C PRO A 78 -10.79 1.65 8.00
N LEU A 79 -11.93 2.29 7.77
CA LEU A 79 -13.26 1.74 8.04
C LEU A 79 -13.86 1.30 6.71
N ILE A 80 -14.09 -0.01 6.55
CA ILE A 80 -14.65 -0.59 5.34
C ILE A 80 -16.06 -1.11 5.59
N ARG A 81 -16.97 -0.83 4.65
CA ARG A 81 -18.28 -1.48 4.54
C ARG A 81 -18.39 -2.09 3.15
N SER A 82 -18.94 -3.29 3.06
CA SER A 82 -19.17 -3.98 1.80
C SER A 82 -20.67 -4.12 1.54
N GLU A 83 -21.07 -3.99 0.28
CA GLU A 83 -22.42 -4.27 -0.20
C GLU A 83 -22.34 -5.09 -1.49
N HIS A 84 -23.25 -6.06 -1.65
CA HIS A 84 -23.37 -6.80 -2.91
C HIS A 84 -23.97 -5.91 -4.01
N GLU A 85 -23.37 -5.90 -5.20
CA GLU A 85 -23.90 -5.19 -6.39
C GLU A 85 -25.13 -5.88 -7.00
#